data_AF-A0A2H0LHU3-F1
#
_entry.id   AF-A0A2H0LHU3-F1
#
_cell.length_a   1.000
_cell.length_b   1.000
_cell.length_c   1.000
_cell.angle_alpha   90.00
_cell.angle_beta   90.00
_cell.angle_gamma   90.00
#
_symmetry.space_group_name_H-M   'P 1'
#
loop_
_entity.id
_entity.type
_entity.pdbx_description
1 polymer ?
#
loop_
_entity_poly.entity_id
_entity_poly.type
_entity_poly.pdbx_seq_one_letter_code
_entity_poly.pdbx_strand_id
1 'polypeptide(L)'
;MRRLAWGAVGLVLAQAGLGGATVLLQLPSVVSVSHACLGQTFFATLLTLAVVLQPGWKTEWPAPAGPLDADAYDRQVGLLRLAGFTTAAVFIQLLLGALMRHVGWLPHLLLTHLAWAAVTTVLIAKIARRVSKEQAGNRFLTRPAAMLGWGILLQWGIGIATLFSGAAVAIATAHVAVGAALLGSGAVLTTGLFRVTYEISGPIAEALQQEAAR
;
A
#
# COMPACT_ATOMS: atom_id res chain seq x y z
N MET A 1 15.09 4.56 8.54
CA MET A 1 15.57 5.48 7.47
C MET A 1 16.72 4.91 6.65
N ARG A 2 17.93 4.72 7.22
CA ARG A 2 19.10 4.24 6.45
C ARG A 2 18.88 2.91 5.71
N ARG A 3 18.24 1.93 6.36
CA ARG A 3 17.90 0.64 5.75
C ARG A 3 16.91 0.78 4.57
N LEU A 4 15.89 1.63 4.72
CA LEU A 4 14.89 1.88 3.67
C LEU A 4 15.51 2.60 2.46
N ALA A 5 16.41 3.55 2.69
CA ALA A 5 17.14 4.24 1.63
C ALA A 5 18.05 3.30 0.84
N TRP A 6 18.85 2.47 1.53
CA TRP A 6 19.66 1.44 0.85
C TRP A 6 18.79 0.39 0.14
N GLY A 7 17.64 0.03 0.72
CA GLY A 7 16.64 -0.82 0.07
C GLY A 7 16.13 -0.20 -1.23
N ALA A 8 15.83 1.10 -1.26
CA ALA A 8 15.40 1.80 -2.47
C ALA A 8 16.48 1.79 -3.56
N VAL A 9 17.76 1.97 -3.19
CA VAL A 9 18.89 1.85 -4.12
C VAL A 9 18.97 0.43 -4.69
N GLY A 10 18.88 -0.59 -3.84
CA GLY A 10 18.86 -1.98 -4.30
C GLY A 10 17.70 -2.27 -5.26
N LEU A 11 16.49 -1.78 -4.93
CA LEU A 11 15.29 -1.96 -5.74
C LEU A 11 15.41 -1.32 -7.13
N VAL A 12 15.92 -0.07 -7.23
CA VAL A 12 16.05 0.60 -8.54
C VAL A 12 17.12 -0.07 -9.40
N LEU A 13 18.24 -0.51 -8.81
CA LEU A 13 19.27 -1.21 -9.54
C LEU A 13 18.77 -2.57 -10.07
N ALA A 14 18.07 -3.33 -9.23
CA ALA A 14 17.46 -4.59 -9.64
C ALA A 14 16.38 -4.38 -10.73
N GLN A 15 15.53 -3.37 -10.57
CA GLN A 15 14.49 -3.02 -11.54
C GLN A 15 15.09 -2.57 -12.88
N ALA A 16 16.14 -1.75 -12.87
CA ALA A 16 16.87 -1.33 -14.06
C ALA A 16 17.53 -2.52 -14.77
N GLY A 17 18.16 -3.43 -14.00
CA GLY A 17 18.74 -4.67 -14.52
C GLY A 17 17.70 -5.55 -15.22
N LEU A 18 16.56 -5.82 -14.58
CA LEU A 18 15.48 -6.58 -15.20
C LEU A 18 14.88 -5.84 -16.41
N GLY A 19 14.82 -4.50 -16.38
CA GLY A 19 14.35 -3.68 -17.49
C GLY A 19 15.26 -3.71 -18.71
N GLY A 20 16.58 -3.81 -18.51
CA GLY A 20 17.51 -4.10 -19.61
C GLY A 20 17.36 -5.52 -20.13
N ALA A 21 17.19 -6.49 -19.22
CA ALA A 21 17.02 -7.90 -19.56
C ALA A 21 15.74 -8.16 -20.38
N THR A 22 14.64 -7.44 -20.15
CA THR A 22 13.42 -7.60 -20.97
C THR A 22 13.66 -7.26 -22.43
N VAL A 23 14.51 -6.29 -22.75
CA VAL A 23 14.87 -5.93 -24.13
C VAL A 23 15.74 -7.01 -24.75
N LEU A 24 16.78 -7.45 -24.04
CA LEU A 24 17.74 -8.42 -24.55
C LEU A 24 17.12 -9.82 -24.74
N LEU A 25 16.23 -10.22 -23.85
CA LEU A 25 15.61 -11.55 -23.85
C LEU A 25 14.28 -11.60 -24.61
N GLN A 26 13.87 -10.51 -25.26
CA GLN A 26 12.61 -10.41 -26.00
C GLN A 26 11.34 -10.67 -25.14
N LEU A 27 11.24 -9.97 -24.01
CA LEU A 27 10.05 -9.89 -23.15
C LEU A 27 9.57 -11.23 -22.55
N PRO A 28 10.44 -12.09 -21.96
CA PRO A 28 9.96 -13.31 -21.32
C PRO A 28 9.10 -12.95 -20.10
N SER A 29 7.92 -13.57 -19.99
CA SER A 29 6.87 -13.16 -19.05
C SER A 29 7.35 -13.07 -17.60
N VAL A 30 8.20 -14.01 -17.16
CA VAL A 30 8.76 -14.01 -15.80
C VAL A 30 9.62 -12.77 -15.53
N VAL A 31 10.46 -12.37 -16.48
CA VAL A 31 11.34 -11.19 -16.34
C VAL A 31 10.51 -9.91 -16.39
N SER A 32 9.54 -9.81 -17.30
CA SER A 32 8.69 -8.62 -17.44
C SER A 32 7.76 -8.42 -16.24
N VAL A 33 7.12 -9.49 -15.73
CA VAL A 33 6.29 -9.44 -14.51
C VAL A 33 7.15 -9.06 -13.30
N SER A 34 8.35 -9.65 -13.17
CA SER A 34 9.27 -9.31 -12.08
C SER A 34 9.74 -7.85 -12.15
N HIS A 35 10.09 -7.35 -13.34
CA HIS A 35 10.42 -5.95 -13.57
C HIS A 35 9.27 -5.02 -13.17
N ALA A 36 8.05 -5.35 -13.60
CA ALA A 36 6.86 -4.58 -13.24
C ALA A 36 6.68 -4.54 -11.72
N CYS A 37 6.73 -5.70 -11.03
CA CYS A 37 6.63 -5.81 -9.57
C CYS A 37 7.71 -5.03 -8.82
N LEU A 38 8.96 -5.05 -9.28
CA LEU A 38 10.02 -4.24 -8.69
C LEU A 38 9.77 -2.74 -8.90
N GLY A 39 9.29 -2.33 -10.08
CA GLY A 39 8.98 -0.93 -10.37
C GLY A 39 7.92 -0.34 -9.44
N GLN A 40 6.80 -1.04 -9.24
CA GLN A 40 5.76 -0.62 -8.28
C GLN A 40 6.26 -0.63 -6.83
N THR A 41 7.08 -1.62 -6.44
CA THR A 41 7.66 -1.69 -5.08
C THR A 41 8.63 -0.54 -4.83
N PHE A 42 9.47 -0.22 -5.82
CA PHE A 42 10.37 0.92 -5.79
C PHE A 42 9.59 2.23 -5.68
N PHE A 43 8.55 2.40 -6.49
CA PHE A 43 7.68 3.58 -6.44
C PHE A 43 7.02 3.76 -5.06
N ALA A 44 6.44 2.70 -4.49
CA ALA A 44 5.84 2.76 -3.15
C ALA A 44 6.88 3.08 -2.06
N THR A 45 8.10 2.58 -2.21
CA THR A 45 9.24 2.87 -1.32
C THR A 45 9.65 4.34 -1.42
N LEU A 46 9.76 4.89 -2.64
CA LEU A 46 10.05 6.30 -2.87
C LEU A 46 8.98 7.20 -2.27
N LEU A 47 7.70 6.89 -2.48
CA LEU A 47 6.61 7.68 -1.90
C LEU A 47 6.66 7.66 -0.37
N THR A 48 6.94 6.50 0.22
CA THR A 48 7.14 6.38 1.67
C THR A 48 8.32 7.22 2.15
N LEU A 49 9.48 7.15 1.47
CA LEU A 49 10.64 7.98 1.80
C LEU A 49 10.32 9.47 1.71
N ALA A 50 9.67 9.91 0.63
CA ALA A 50 9.27 11.29 0.44
C ALA A 50 8.38 11.80 1.59
N VAL A 51 7.38 11.01 1.99
CA VAL A 51 6.49 11.36 3.09
C VAL A 51 7.22 11.39 4.44
N VAL A 52 8.08 10.42 4.74
CA VAL A 52 8.76 10.32 6.04
C VAL A 52 9.90 11.34 6.18
N LEU A 53 10.47 11.81 5.06
CA LEU A 53 11.51 12.84 5.04
C LEU A 53 10.96 14.27 5.15
N GLN A 54 9.66 14.49 4.91
CA GLN A 54 9.09 15.83 5.01
C GLN A 54 9.14 16.35 6.47
N PRO A 55 9.40 17.66 6.72
CA PRO A 55 9.53 18.20 8.07
C PRO A 55 8.33 17.91 8.97
N GLY A 56 7.12 18.04 8.42
CA GLY A 56 5.85 17.79 9.12
C GLY A 56 5.73 16.37 9.67
N TRP A 57 6.40 15.38 9.06
CA TRP A 57 6.41 14.02 9.59
C TRP A 57 7.01 13.95 10.99
N LYS A 58 7.90 14.86 11.41
CA LYS A 58 8.45 14.84 12.76
C LYS A 58 7.63 15.65 13.75
N THR A 59 7.01 16.74 13.30
CA THR A 59 6.50 17.80 14.17
C THR A 59 4.99 17.86 14.28
N GLU A 60 4.24 17.25 13.37
CA GLU A 60 2.80 17.48 13.21
C GLU A 60 1.94 16.23 13.50
N TRP A 61 2.42 15.35 14.40
CA TRP A 61 1.64 14.23 14.89
C TRP A 61 0.78 14.67 16.08
N PRO A 62 -0.54 14.43 16.06
CA PRO A 62 -1.37 14.69 17.22
C PRO A 62 -0.99 13.75 18.36
N ALA A 63 -1.11 14.23 19.60
CA ALA A 63 -1.00 13.36 20.78
C ALA A 63 -2.08 12.26 20.72
N PRO A 64 -1.82 11.05 21.26
CA PRO A 64 -2.82 10.01 21.36
C PRO A 64 -4.09 10.54 22.04
N ALA A 65 -5.23 10.40 21.37
CA ALA A 65 -6.52 10.80 21.92
C ALA A 65 -7.13 9.62 22.69
N GLY A 66 -7.39 9.81 23.98
CA GLY A 66 -8.04 8.82 24.84
C GLY A 66 -7.09 8.08 25.79
N PRO A 67 -7.61 7.10 26.56
CA PRO A 67 -6.83 6.34 27.52
C PRO A 67 -5.69 5.55 26.87
N LEU A 68 -4.55 5.48 27.56
CA LEU A 68 -3.41 4.63 27.19
C LEU A 68 -3.51 3.31 27.95
N ASP A 69 -4.46 2.48 27.52
CA ASP A 69 -4.74 1.16 28.07
C ASP A 69 -4.46 0.02 27.06
N ALA A 70 -4.61 -1.23 27.50
CA ALA A 70 -4.42 -2.40 26.66
C ALA A 70 -5.39 -2.42 25.45
N ASP A 71 -6.63 -1.99 25.64
CA ASP A 71 -7.63 -1.96 24.57
C ASP A 71 -7.26 -0.95 23.47
N ALA A 72 -6.71 0.21 23.83
CA ALA A 72 -6.21 1.20 22.88
C ALA A 72 -5.04 0.65 22.07
N TYR A 73 -4.12 -0.07 22.71
CA TYR A 73 -3.03 -0.76 22.04
C TYR A 73 -3.54 -1.79 21.02
N ASP A 74 -4.48 -2.65 21.43
CA ASP A 74 -5.02 -3.71 20.58
C ASP A 74 -5.78 -3.15 19.37
N ARG A 75 -6.57 -2.08 19.56
CA ARG A 75 -7.23 -1.37 18.44
C ARG A 75 -6.20 -0.85 17.44
N GLN A 76 -5.12 -0.24 17.92
CA GLN A 76 -4.06 0.33 17.10
C GLN A 76 -3.29 -0.77 16.33
N VAL A 77 -2.94 -1.87 16.99
CA VAL A 77 -2.32 -3.05 16.35
C VAL A 77 -3.27 -3.65 15.29
N GLY A 78 -4.57 -3.69 15.57
CA GLY A 78 -5.59 -4.12 14.61
C GLY A 78 -5.62 -3.25 13.35
N LEU A 79 -5.51 -1.92 13.47
CA LEU A 79 -5.39 -1.00 12.33
C LEU A 79 -4.11 -1.26 11.53
N LEU A 80 -2.98 -1.42 12.21
CA LEU A 80 -1.70 -1.70 11.56
C LEU A 80 -1.75 -3.01 10.76
N ARG A 81 -2.27 -4.09 11.34
CA ARG A 81 -2.45 -5.38 10.65
C ARG A 81 -3.35 -5.24 9.43
N LEU A 82 -4.48 -4.54 9.59
CA LEU A 82 -5.42 -4.31 8.48
C LEU A 82 -4.78 -3.51 7.34
N ALA A 83 -3.99 -2.47 7.65
CA ALA A 83 -3.26 -1.69 6.65
C ALA A 83 -2.19 -2.53 5.94
N GLY A 84 -1.44 -3.35 6.69
CA GLY A 84 -0.48 -4.28 6.13
C GLY A 84 -1.12 -5.30 5.18
N PHE A 85 -2.22 -5.94 5.60
CA PHE A 85 -2.98 -6.86 4.75
C PHE A 85 -3.57 -6.17 3.52
N THR A 86 -4.08 -4.95 3.67
CA THR A 86 -4.60 -4.16 2.53
C THR A 86 -3.49 -3.86 1.53
N THR A 87 -2.31 -3.43 2.00
CA THR A 87 -1.15 -3.14 1.15
C THR A 87 -0.69 -4.40 0.41
N ALA A 88 -0.61 -5.53 1.09
CA ALA A 88 -0.28 -6.82 0.48
C ALA A 88 -1.33 -7.25 -0.56
N ALA A 89 -2.62 -7.07 -0.26
CA ALA A 89 -3.70 -7.39 -1.20
C ALA A 89 -3.62 -6.53 -2.47
N VAL A 90 -3.33 -5.23 -2.36
CA VAL A 90 -3.11 -4.35 -3.51
C VAL A 90 -1.89 -4.80 -4.33
N PHE A 91 -0.79 -5.19 -3.68
CA PHE A 91 0.38 -5.73 -4.38
C PHE A 91 0.04 -7.01 -5.16
N ILE A 92 -0.70 -7.92 -4.54
CA ILE A 92 -1.17 -9.15 -5.20
C ILE A 92 -2.10 -8.81 -6.38
N GLN A 93 -2.99 -7.81 -6.24
CA GLN A 93 -3.84 -7.35 -7.35
C GLN A 93 -3.01 -6.86 -8.55
N LEU A 94 -1.95 -6.09 -8.29
CA LEU A 94 -1.04 -5.59 -9.32
C LEU A 94 -0.22 -6.72 -9.97
N LEU A 95 0.22 -7.71 -9.18
CA LEU A 95 0.87 -8.93 -9.68
C LEU A 95 -0.06 -9.71 -10.62
N LEU A 96 -1.32 -9.93 -10.21
CA LEU A 96 -2.32 -10.59 -11.05
C LEU A 96 -2.59 -9.82 -12.35
N GLY A 97 -2.65 -8.48 -12.28
CA GLY A 97 -2.78 -7.63 -13.46
C GLY A 97 -1.58 -7.71 -14.41
N ALA A 98 -0.36 -7.77 -13.86
CA ALA A 98 0.87 -7.97 -14.65
C ALA A 98 0.89 -9.35 -15.32
N LEU A 99 0.49 -10.41 -14.61
CA LEU A 99 0.36 -11.75 -15.16
C LEU A 99 -0.63 -11.78 -16.33
N MET A 100 -1.81 -11.15 -16.20
CA MET A 100 -2.78 -11.06 -17.29
C MET A 100 -2.21 -10.39 -18.55
N ARG A 101 -1.37 -9.36 -18.38
CA ARG A 101 -0.76 -8.63 -19.50
C ARG A 101 0.32 -9.44 -20.23
N HIS A 102 1.03 -10.30 -19.51
CA HIS A 102 2.22 -11.00 -20.02
C HIS A 102 2.00 -12.49 -20.34
N VAL A 103 0.97 -13.12 -19.77
CA VAL A 103 0.58 -14.50 -20.09
C VAL A 103 -0.53 -14.53 -21.14
N GLY A 104 -1.24 -13.40 -21.33
CA GLY A 104 -2.33 -13.27 -22.29
C GLY A 104 -3.69 -13.55 -21.67
N TRP A 105 -4.72 -13.60 -22.53
CA TRP A 105 -6.10 -13.76 -22.10
C TRP A 105 -6.39 -15.20 -21.66
N LEU A 106 -6.49 -15.39 -20.35
CA LEU A 106 -6.91 -16.63 -19.72
C LEU A 106 -8.16 -16.35 -18.86
N PRO A 107 -9.34 -16.93 -19.16
CA PRO A 107 -10.57 -16.62 -18.44
C PRO A 107 -10.48 -16.83 -16.92
N HIS A 108 -9.80 -17.90 -16.48
CA HIS A 108 -9.59 -18.19 -15.06
C HIS A 108 -8.70 -17.14 -14.38
N LEU A 109 -7.72 -16.58 -15.09
CA LEU A 109 -6.86 -15.52 -14.56
C LEU A 109 -7.62 -14.19 -14.44
N LEU A 110 -8.48 -13.87 -15.40
CA LEU A 110 -9.42 -12.74 -15.30
C LEU A 110 -10.35 -12.90 -14.08
N LEU A 111 -10.99 -14.06 -13.93
CA LEU A 111 -11.88 -14.32 -12.80
C LEU A 111 -11.13 -14.21 -11.47
N THR A 112 -9.90 -14.70 -11.41
CA THR A 112 -9.03 -14.57 -10.23
C THR A 112 -8.73 -13.10 -9.95
N HIS A 113 -8.39 -12.30 -10.97
CA HIS A 113 -8.14 -10.88 -10.83
C HIS A 113 -9.39 -10.11 -10.35
N LEU A 114 -10.58 -10.44 -10.85
CA LEU A 114 -11.84 -9.82 -10.43
C LEU A 114 -12.25 -10.23 -9.00
N ALA A 115 -12.11 -11.50 -8.66
CA ALA A 115 -12.39 -12.00 -7.32
C ALA A 115 -11.44 -11.36 -6.28
N TRP A 116 -10.15 -11.26 -6.60
CA TRP A 116 -9.18 -10.59 -5.75
C TRP A 116 -9.40 -9.06 -5.70
N ALA A 117 -9.92 -8.45 -6.77
CA ALA A 117 -10.31 -7.04 -6.77
C ALA A 117 -11.42 -6.76 -5.77
N ALA A 118 -12.39 -7.68 -5.63
CA ALA A 118 -13.45 -7.57 -4.64
C ALA A 118 -12.89 -7.63 -3.21
N VAL A 119 -11.99 -8.59 -2.93
CA VAL A 119 -11.29 -8.69 -1.63
C VAL A 119 -10.53 -7.41 -1.32
N THR A 120 -9.73 -6.93 -2.27
CA THR A 120 -8.94 -5.71 -2.15
C THR A 120 -9.84 -4.49 -1.89
N THR A 121 -10.96 -4.38 -2.60
CA THR A 121 -11.95 -3.30 -2.43
C THR A 121 -12.54 -3.30 -1.01
N VAL A 122 -12.91 -4.48 -0.49
CA VAL A 122 -13.43 -4.61 0.88
C VAL A 122 -12.39 -4.18 1.91
N LEU A 123 -11.13 -4.61 1.76
CA LEU A 123 -10.04 -4.24 2.66
C LEU A 123 -9.77 -2.73 2.63
N ILE A 124 -9.69 -2.13 1.44
CA ILE A 124 -9.55 -0.67 1.26
C ILE A 124 -10.72 0.07 1.93
N ALA A 125 -11.95 -0.36 1.69
CA ALA A 125 -13.12 0.30 2.26
C ALA A 125 -13.16 0.18 3.80
N LYS A 126 -12.71 -0.94 4.35
CA LYS A 126 -12.58 -1.13 5.81
C LYS A 126 -11.50 -0.23 6.40
N ILE A 127 -10.28 -0.23 5.86
CA ILE A 127 -9.19 0.58 6.40
C ILE A 127 -9.47 2.07 6.24
N ALA A 128 -10.03 2.50 5.11
CA ALA A 128 -10.39 3.90 4.88
C ALA A 128 -11.41 4.38 5.91
N ARG A 129 -12.51 3.60 6.11
CA ARG A 129 -13.53 3.93 7.11
C ARG A 129 -12.99 3.96 8.54
N ARG A 130 -12.19 2.96 8.92
CA ARG A 130 -11.64 2.88 10.28
C ARG A 130 -10.66 4.00 10.56
N VAL A 131 -9.73 4.29 9.65
CA VAL A 131 -8.78 5.40 9.80
C VAL A 131 -9.50 6.75 9.82
N SER A 132 -10.50 6.98 8.97
CA SER A 132 -11.28 8.23 9.00
C SER A 132 -12.02 8.45 10.32
N LYS A 133 -12.42 7.39 11.02
CA LYS A 133 -13.11 7.48 12.32
C LYS A 133 -12.14 7.52 13.51
N GLU A 134 -11.23 6.55 13.57
CA GLU A 134 -10.32 6.33 14.71
C GLU A 134 -9.11 7.28 14.69
N GLN A 135 -8.78 7.87 13.53
CA GLN A 135 -7.59 8.72 13.35
C GLN A 135 -7.94 10.08 12.73
N ALA A 136 -9.18 10.57 12.90
CA ALA A 136 -9.69 11.77 12.24
C ALA A 136 -8.78 13.01 12.37
N GLY A 137 -8.08 13.17 13.50
CA GLY A 137 -7.14 14.27 13.76
C GLY A 137 -5.76 14.12 13.12
N ASN A 138 -5.42 12.95 12.57
CA ASN A 138 -4.09 12.67 12.05
C ASN A 138 -4.07 12.68 10.51
N ARG A 139 -3.70 13.83 9.94
CA ARG A 139 -3.63 14.02 8.49
C ARG A 139 -2.64 13.10 7.76
N PHE A 140 -1.60 12.61 8.43
CA PHE A 140 -0.65 11.66 7.83
C PHE A 140 -1.25 10.26 7.65
N LEU A 141 -2.35 9.96 8.36
CA LEU A 141 -3.08 8.71 8.22
C LEU A 141 -4.35 8.90 7.37
N THR A 142 -5.10 9.97 7.60
CA THR A 142 -6.39 10.19 6.90
C THR A 142 -6.21 10.52 5.43
N ARG A 143 -5.16 11.25 5.04
CA ARG A 143 -4.88 11.54 3.61
C ARG A 143 -4.61 10.28 2.79
N PRO A 144 -3.62 9.42 3.13
CA PRO A 144 -3.41 8.18 2.37
C PRO A 144 -4.61 7.24 2.44
N ALA A 145 -5.35 7.20 3.56
CA ALA A 145 -6.61 6.46 3.65
C ALA A 145 -7.69 6.98 2.68
N ALA A 146 -7.82 8.30 2.54
CA ALA A 146 -8.72 8.91 1.57
C ALA A 146 -8.27 8.67 0.13
N MET A 147 -6.96 8.73 -0.15
CA MET A 147 -6.39 8.38 -1.46
C MET A 147 -6.69 6.92 -1.82
N LEU A 148 -6.61 5.99 -0.87
CA LEU A 148 -7.03 4.61 -1.07
C LEU A 148 -8.52 4.54 -1.43
N GLY A 149 -9.38 5.22 -0.68
CA GLY A 149 -10.83 5.23 -0.89
C GLY A 149 -11.26 5.82 -2.23
N TRP A 150 -10.73 6.98 -2.63
CA TRP A 150 -11.04 7.59 -3.93
C TRP A 150 -10.35 6.86 -5.09
N GLY A 151 -9.11 6.42 -4.89
CA GLY A 151 -8.35 5.70 -5.89
C GLY A 151 -8.97 4.36 -6.26
N ILE A 152 -9.60 3.63 -5.33
CA ILE A 152 -10.28 2.37 -5.67
C ILE A 152 -11.49 2.60 -6.57
N LEU A 153 -12.25 3.69 -6.38
CA LEU A 153 -13.37 4.05 -7.26
C LEU A 153 -12.88 4.36 -8.67
N LEU A 154 -11.79 5.13 -8.78
CA LEU A 154 -11.14 5.41 -10.06
C LEU A 154 -10.62 4.11 -10.71
N GLN A 155 -10.03 3.20 -9.92
CA GLN A 155 -9.52 1.92 -10.41
C GLN A 155 -10.62 1.05 -11.01
N TRP A 156 -11.80 1.02 -10.41
CA TRP A 156 -12.98 0.32 -10.97
C TRP A 156 -13.38 0.90 -12.32
N GLY A 157 -13.49 2.23 -12.42
CA GLY A 157 -13.83 2.90 -13.67
C GLY A 157 -12.83 2.59 -14.79
N ILE A 158 -11.53 2.71 -14.51
CA ILE A 158 -10.49 2.42 -15.49
C ILE A 158 -10.41 0.91 -15.81
N GLY A 159 -10.63 0.04 -14.82
CA GLY A 159 -10.61 -1.42 -15.00
C GLY A 159 -11.71 -1.90 -15.94
N ILE A 160 -12.92 -1.38 -15.75
CA ILE A 160 -14.05 -1.62 -16.66
C ILE A 160 -13.72 -1.06 -18.06
N ALA A 161 -13.21 0.17 -18.15
CA ALA A 161 -12.81 0.76 -19.42
C ALA A 161 -11.71 -0.06 -20.14
N THR A 162 -10.83 -0.73 -19.40
CA THR A 162 -9.79 -1.60 -19.97
C THR A 162 -10.40 -2.82 -20.67
N LEU A 163 -11.49 -3.39 -20.12
CA LEU A 163 -12.20 -4.52 -20.74
C LEU A 163 -12.87 -4.11 -22.06
N PHE A 164 -13.55 -2.96 -22.08
CA PHE A 164 -14.28 -2.50 -23.27
C PHE A 164 -13.38 -1.92 -24.36
N SER A 165 -12.19 -1.42 -24.02
CA SER A 165 -11.27 -0.82 -24.97
C SER A 165 -10.33 -1.81 -25.66
N GLY A 166 -10.45 -3.11 -25.37
CA GLY A 166 -9.47 -4.10 -25.84
C GLY A 166 -8.07 -3.85 -25.26
N ALA A 167 -8.00 -3.36 -24.01
CA ALA A 167 -6.77 -2.97 -23.33
C ALA A 167 -5.94 -1.90 -24.07
N ALA A 168 -6.61 -0.86 -24.57
CA ALA A 168 -5.95 0.32 -25.16
C ALA A 168 -4.81 0.81 -24.25
N VAL A 169 -3.62 1.01 -24.84
CA VAL A 169 -2.36 1.21 -24.09
C VAL A 169 -2.47 2.36 -23.07
N ALA A 170 -3.11 3.47 -23.43
CA ALA A 170 -3.31 4.60 -22.53
C ALA A 170 -4.16 4.23 -21.31
N ILE A 171 -5.27 3.51 -21.51
CA ILE A 171 -6.20 3.11 -20.45
C ILE A 171 -5.56 2.06 -19.54
N ALA A 172 -4.91 1.04 -20.12
CA ALA A 172 -4.20 0.02 -19.37
C ALA A 172 -3.04 0.62 -18.55
N THR A 173 -2.32 1.60 -19.11
CA THR A 173 -1.24 2.31 -18.40
C THR A 173 -1.80 3.15 -17.25
N ALA A 174 -2.91 3.87 -17.47
CA ALA A 174 -3.59 4.60 -16.41
C ALA A 174 -4.07 3.66 -15.29
N HIS A 175 -4.58 2.48 -15.64
CA HIS A 175 -5.02 1.46 -14.68
C HIS A 175 -3.86 0.99 -13.78
N VAL A 176 -2.71 0.70 -14.38
CA VAL A 176 -1.50 0.28 -13.64
C VAL A 176 -0.97 1.44 -12.78
N ALA A 177 -0.96 2.67 -13.30
CA ALA A 177 -0.47 3.83 -12.59
C ALA A 177 -1.31 4.16 -11.33
N VAL A 178 -2.64 4.15 -11.45
CA VAL A 178 -3.55 4.34 -10.31
C VAL A 178 -3.41 3.20 -9.31
N GLY A 179 -3.26 1.95 -9.78
CA GLY A 179 -2.98 0.82 -8.90
C GLY A 179 -1.65 0.97 -8.13
N ALA A 180 -0.59 1.45 -8.78
CA ALA A 180 0.68 1.74 -8.11
C ALA A 180 0.57 2.88 -7.09
N ALA A 181 -0.25 3.90 -7.37
CA ALA A 181 -0.57 4.96 -6.41
C ALA A 181 -1.31 4.42 -5.18
N LEU A 182 -2.26 3.49 -5.37
CA LEU A 182 -2.91 2.79 -4.26
C LEU A 182 -1.91 2.00 -3.41
N LEU A 183 -0.98 1.28 -4.02
CA LEU A 183 0.08 0.56 -3.31
C LEU A 183 0.93 1.52 -2.47
N GLY A 184 1.35 2.64 -3.06
CA GLY A 184 2.10 3.69 -2.37
C GLY A 184 1.33 4.29 -1.19
N SER A 185 0.05 4.62 -1.36
CA SER A 185 -0.80 5.12 -0.27
C SER A 185 -0.93 4.09 0.86
N GLY A 186 -1.07 2.80 0.53
CA GLY A 186 -1.08 1.71 1.50
C GLY A 186 0.24 1.61 2.29
N ALA A 187 1.38 1.69 1.61
CA ALA A 187 2.69 1.65 2.24
C ALA A 187 2.94 2.84 3.18
N VAL A 188 2.55 4.05 2.77
CA VAL A 188 2.61 5.26 3.60
C VAL A 188 1.73 5.12 4.84
N LEU A 189 0.47 4.68 4.66
CA LEU A 189 -0.46 4.48 5.76
C LEU A 189 0.04 3.43 6.76
N THR A 190 0.54 2.30 6.27
CA THR A 190 1.11 1.23 7.09
C THR A 190 2.30 1.72 7.91
N THR A 191 3.19 2.50 7.27
CA THR A 191 4.34 3.13 7.95
C THR A 191 3.90 4.11 9.04
N GLY A 192 2.86 4.91 8.77
CA GLY A 192 2.31 5.84 9.74
C GLY A 192 1.67 5.14 10.94
N LEU A 193 0.89 4.09 10.71
CA LEU A 193 0.28 3.30 11.78
C LEU A 193 1.32 2.56 12.60
N PHE A 194 2.40 2.07 11.97
CA PHE A 194 3.53 1.45 12.68
C PHE A 194 4.18 2.44 13.63
N ARG A 195 4.40 3.68 13.18
CA ARG A 195 4.94 4.74 14.03
C ARG A 195 4.06 4.99 15.26
N VAL A 196 2.76 5.17 15.08
CA VAL A 196 1.84 5.41 16.22
C VAL A 196 1.87 4.23 17.19
N THR A 197 1.84 3.01 16.67
CA THR A 197 1.90 1.78 17.50
C THR A 197 3.17 1.72 18.33
N TYR A 198 4.31 2.12 17.74
CA TYR A 198 5.60 2.18 18.42
C TYR A 198 5.66 3.30 19.47
N GLU A 199 5.09 4.47 19.19
CA GLU A 199 5.08 5.61 20.13
C GLU A 199 4.24 5.34 21.38
N ILE A 200 3.11 4.63 21.24
CA ILE A 200 2.23 4.33 22.39
C ILE A 200 2.65 3.09 23.19
N SER A 201 3.48 2.19 22.66
CA SER A 201 3.79 0.92 23.32
C SER A 201 4.55 1.09 24.64
N GLY A 202 5.45 2.07 24.74
CA GLY A 202 6.20 2.37 25.96
C GLY A 202 5.29 2.92 27.07
N PRO A 203 4.58 4.04 26.83
CA PRO A 203 3.66 4.62 27.81
C PRO A 203 2.60 3.64 28.34
N ILE A 204 2.07 2.76 27.47
CA ILE A 204 1.08 1.75 27.88
C ILE A 204 1.72 0.69 28.79
N ALA A 205 2.94 0.24 28.49
CA ALA A 205 3.65 -0.70 29.35
C ALA A 205 3.90 -0.11 30.75
N GLU A 206 4.28 1.17 30.83
CA GLU A 206 4.46 1.88 32.10
C GLU A 206 3.14 2.02 32.88
N ALA A 207 2.05 2.38 32.19
CA ALA A 207 0.72 2.50 32.81
C ALA A 207 0.23 1.17 33.42
N LEU A 208 0.38 0.07 32.68
CA LEU A 208 0.00 -1.27 33.14
C LEU A 208 0.85 -1.73 34.34
N GLN A 209 2.13 -1.38 34.37
CA GLN A 209 2.99 -1.68 35.52
C GLN A 209 2.59 -0.89 36.77
N GLN A 210 2.21 0.38 36.61
CA GLN A 210 1.74 1.21 37.72
C GLN A 210 0.41 0.72 38.28
N GLU A 211 -0.49 0.23 37.42
CA GLU A 211 -1.76 -0.35 37.84
C GLU A 211 -1.57 -1.67 38.59
N ALA A 212 -0.67 -2.54 38.13
CA ALA A 212 -0.35 -3.80 38.81
C ALA A 212 0.37 -3.62 40.16
N ALA A 213 0.98 -2.46 40.40
CA ALA A 213 1.67 -2.13 41.65
C ALA A 213 0.76 -1.49 42.71
N ARG A 214 -0.51 -1.22 42.39
CA ARG A 214 -1.52 -0.69 43.32
C ARG A 214 -2.37 -1.81 43.90
#